data_AF-A0AAF0C2B9-F1
#
_entry.id   AF-A0AAF0C2B9-F1
#
_cell.length_a   1.000
_cell.length_b   1.000
_cell.length_c   1.000
_cell.angle_alpha   90.00
_cell.angle_beta   90.00
_cell.angle_gamma   90.00
#
_symmetry.space_group_name_H-M   'P 1'
#
loop_
_entity.id
_entity.type
_entity.pdbx_description
1 polymer ?
#
loop_
_entity_poly.entity_id
_entity_poly.type
_entity_poly.pdbx_seq_one_letter_code
_entity_poly.pdbx_strand_id
1 'polypeptide(L)'
;MAEYHHTPELCPAKVKYPRYRQFTVLETTCESAAKTRGLGINYVPVNLEPCIVLRGKWLRQAGFPIGQKVSVVINPGEILITLKQLC
;
A
#
# COMPACT_ATOMS: atom_id res chain seq x y z
N MET A 1 -53.07 4.36 -14.16
CA MET A 1 -51.68 4.84 -13.94
C MET A 1 -51.02 3.83 -13.03
N ALA A 2 -49.93 3.18 -13.45
CA ALA A 2 -49.27 2.17 -12.64
C ALA A 2 -48.18 2.82 -11.78
N GLU A 3 -48.29 2.67 -10.46
CA GLU A 3 -47.29 3.15 -9.51
C GLU A 3 -46.01 2.33 -9.68
N TYR A 4 -44.97 2.98 -10.21
CA TYR A 4 -43.65 2.39 -10.38
C TYR A 4 -42.93 2.38 -9.03
N HIS A 5 -42.98 1.25 -8.33
CA HIS A 5 -42.13 1.00 -7.16
C HIS A 5 -40.72 0.65 -7.61
N HIS A 6 -39.90 1.67 -7.89
CA HIS A 6 -38.47 1.45 -8.06
C HIS A 6 -37.86 1.13 -6.70
N THR A 7 -37.55 -0.14 -6.48
CA THR A 7 -36.64 -0.53 -5.40
C THR A 7 -35.24 -0.35 -5.98
N PRO A 8 -34.42 0.61 -5.51
CA PRO A 8 -33.04 0.67 -5.94
C PRO A 8 -32.36 -0.60 -5.43
N GLU A 9 -32.07 -1.53 -6.34
CA GLU A 9 -31.23 -2.67 -6.01
C GLU A 9 -29.90 -2.13 -5.49
N LEU A 10 -29.67 -2.32 -4.19
CA LEU A 10 -28.38 -2.12 -3.56
C LEU A 10 -27.43 -3.08 -4.24
N CYS A 11 -26.78 -2.63 -5.30
CA CYS A 11 -25.72 -3.37 -5.98
C CYS A 11 -24.69 -3.74 -4.91
N PRO A 12 -24.59 -5.01 -4.50
CA PRO A 12 -23.49 -5.40 -3.63
C PRO A 12 -22.23 -5.13 -4.43
N ALA A 13 -21.38 -4.23 -3.92
CA ALA A 13 -20.11 -3.90 -4.56
C ALA A 13 -19.42 -5.22 -4.93
N LYS A 14 -19.19 -5.46 -6.23
CA LYS A 14 -18.70 -6.72 -6.85
C LYS A 14 -17.26 -7.06 -6.44
N VAL A 15 -16.96 -7.07 -5.15
CA VAL A 15 -15.65 -7.44 -4.63
C VAL A 15 -15.84 -8.50 -3.56
N LYS A 16 -15.67 -9.77 -3.96
CA LYS A 16 -15.56 -10.89 -3.02
C LYS A 16 -14.22 -10.78 -2.29
N TYR A 17 -14.27 -10.61 -0.98
CA TYR A 17 -13.14 -10.73 -0.07
C TYR A 17 -13.28 -12.04 0.73
N PRO A 18 -12.19 -12.71 1.13
CA PRO A 18 -10.78 -12.30 0.95
C PRO A 18 -10.28 -12.50 -0.49
N ARG A 19 -9.31 -11.68 -0.90
CA ARG A 19 -8.63 -11.81 -2.20
C ARG A 19 -7.14 -11.89 -1.95
N TYR A 20 -6.55 -13.05 -2.24
CA TYR A 20 -5.12 -13.29 -2.04
C TYR A 20 -4.31 -12.68 -3.19
N ARG A 21 -3.21 -12.00 -2.84
CA ARG A 21 -2.21 -11.50 -3.79
C ARG A 21 -0.84 -11.81 -3.21
N GLN A 22 0.04 -12.38 -4.03
CA GLN A 22 1.44 -12.62 -3.67
C GLN A 22 2.29 -11.50 -4.28
N PHE A 23 3.25 -11.02 -3.50
CA PHE A 23 4.21 -10.00 -3.92
C PHE A 23 5.62 -10.52 -3.63
N THR A 24 6.57 -10.13 -4.47
CA THR A 24 7.99 -10.46 -4.30
C THR A 24 8.66 -9.34 -3.52
N VAL A 25 9.43 -9.70 -2.49
CA VAL A 25 10.34 -8.77 -1.80
C VAL A 25 11.51 -8.51 -2.74
N LEU A 26 11.79 -7.24 -3.02
CA LEU A 26 12.90 -6.81 -3.87
C LEU A 26 13.92 -6.03 -3.06
N GLU A 27 15.13 -5.90 -3.58
CA GLU A 27 16.13 -5.00 -3.02
C GLU A 27 15.81 -3.55 -3.42
N THR A 28 15.98 -2.61 -2.49
CA THR A 28 15.94 -1.17 -2.77
C THR A 28 17.13 -0.47 -2.12
N THR A 29 17.56 0.65 -2.71
CA THR A 29 18.56 1.53 -2.09
C THR A 29 17.93 2.28 -0.91
N CYS A 30 18.62 2.33 0.22
CA CYS A 30 18.27 3.25 1.31
C CYS A 30 18.57 4.69 0.90
N GLU A 31 17.83 5.67 1.42
CA GLU A 31 18.25 7.08 1.33
C GLU A 31 19.59 7.23 2.06
N SER A 32 20.69 7.28 1.29
CA SER A 32 22.01 7.57 1.82
C SER A 32 22.06 9.03 2.29
N ALA A 33 22.28 9.25 3.58
CA ALA A 33 22.33 10.57 4.20
C ALA A 33 23.51 11.45 3.72
N ALA A 34 24.41 10.93 2.86
CA ALA A 34 25.65 11.61 2.52
C ALA A 34 25.57 12.29 1.14
N LYS A 35 25.11 13.55 1.11
CA LYS A 35 25.56 14.49 0.07
C LYS A 35 26.99 14.92 0.40
N THR A 36 27.98 14.17 -0.05
CA THR A 36 29.37 14.62 -0.04
C THR A 36 29.52 15.76 -1.06
N ARG A 37 29.49 17.00 -0.57
CA ARG A 37 29.86 18.20 -1.33
C ARG A 37 31.38 18.24 -1.50
N GLY A 38 31.91 17.47 -2.46
CA GLY A 38 33.32 17.49 -2.83
C GLY A 38 33.47 17.53 -4.35
N LEU A 39 34.30 18.44 -4.87
CA LEU A 39 34.71 18.47 -6.28
C LEU A 39 35.65 17.27 -6.54
N GLY A 40 35.12 16.19 -7.14
CA GLY A 40 35.84 14.94 -7.45
C GLY A 40 34.91 13.76 -7.73
N ILE A 41 35.46 12.59 -8.10
CA ILE A 41 34.70 11.33 -8.17
C ILE A 41 34.45 10.85 -6.74
N ASN A 42 33.22 11.00 -6.26
CA ASN A 42 32.81 10.52 -4.95
C ASN A 42 32.19 9.12 -5.08
N TYR A 43 32.91 8.09 -4.63
CA TYR A 43 32.31 6.78 -4.41
C TYR A 43 31.45 6.86 -3.15
N VAL A 44 30.14 6.66 -3.29
CA VAL A 44 29.21 6.60 -2.16
C VAL A 44 28.72 5.15 -2.06
N PRO A 45 29.05 4.42 -0.97
CA PRO A 45 28.52 3.10 -0.72
C PRO A 45 26.99 3.13 -0.73
N VAL A 46 26.39 2.22 -1.49
CA VAL A 46 24.92 2.05 -1.53
C VAL A 46 24.57 0.93 -0.58
N ASN A 47 23.80 1.26 0.46
CA ASN A 47 23.19 0.25 1.31
C ASN A 47 21.90 -0.24 0.65
N LEU A 48 21.77 -1.55 0.54
CA LEU A 48 20.59 -2.23 0.01
C LEU A 48 19.79 -2.82 1.17
N GLU A 49 18.47 -2.64 1.12
CA GLU A 49 17.52 -3.18 2.10
C GLU A 49 16.34 -3.87 1.40
N PRO A 50 15.70 -4.84 2.07
CA PRO A 50 14.50 -5.48 1.55
C PRO A 50 13.32 -4.51 1.49
N CYS A 51 12.56 -4.55 0.40
CA CYS A 51 11.44 -3.66 0.14
C CYS A 51 10.24 -4.40 -0.46
N ILE A 52 9.03 -4.01 -0.03
CA ILE A 52 7.76 -4.44 -0.63
C ILE A 52 7.03 -3.20 -1.12
N VAL A 53 6.71 -3.16 -2.41
CA VAL A 53 5.99 -2.04 -3.03
C VAL A 53 4.56 -2.47 -3.37
N LEU A 54 3.60 -1.98 -2.59
CA LEU A 54 2.17 -2.18 -2.86
C LEU A 54 1.64 -1.05 -3.77
N ARG A 55 1.27 -1.39 -5.01
CA ARG A 55 0.70 -0.44 -5.98
C ARG A 55 -0.54 -0.99 -6.67
N GLY A 56 -1.43 -0.09 -7.07
CA GLY A 56 -2.54 -0.36 -7.99
C GLY A 56 -3.90 0.13 -7.52
N LYS A 57 -4.85 0.19 -8.47
CA LYS A 57 -6.23 0.65 -8.25
C LYS A 57 -6.98 -0.16 -7.18
N TRP A 58 -6.51 -1.38 -6.89
CA TRP A 58 -7.11 -2.29 -5.92
C TRP A 58 -6.93 -1.84 -4.46
N LEU A 59 -5.93 -1.01 -4.14
CA LEU A 59 -5.76 -0.47 -2.79
C LEU A 59 -6.96 0.41 -2.39
N ARG A 60 -7.39 1.29 -3.30
CA ARG A 60 -8.58 2.12 -3.11
C ARG A 60 -9.85 1.27 -2.96
N GLN A 61 -9.97 0.19 -3.74
CA GLN A 61 -11.10 -0.74 -3.66
C GLN A 61 -11.10 -1.52 -2.34
N ALA A 62 -9.92 -1.82 -1.79
CA ALA A 62 -9.72 -2.47 -0.49
C ALA A 62 -9.86 -1.51 0.71
N GLY A 63 -10.33 -0.28 0.48
CA GLY A 63 -10.55 0.68 1.56
C GLY A 63 -9.30 1.44 1.99
N PHE A 64 -8.21 1.44 1.22
CA PHE A 64 -7.03 2.28 1.48
C PHE A 64 -7.04 3.51 0.55
N PRO A 65 -7.75 4.59 0.90
CA PRO A 65 -7.76 5.80 0.08
C PRO A 65 -6.46 6.60 0.26
N ILE A 66 -6.20 7.48 -0.71
CA ILE A 66 -5.04 8.38 -0.69
C ILE A 66 -5.14 9.32 0.51
N GLY A 67 -4.01 9.53 1.20
CA GLY A 67 -3.91 10.48 2.31
C GLY A 67 -4.29 9.89 3.68
N GLN A 68 -4.86 8.68 3.74
CA GLN A 68 -5.10 8.02 5.03
C GLN A 68 -3.82 7.37 5.57
N LYS A 69 -3.70 7.40 6.90
CA LYS A 69 -2.62 6.70 7.62
C LYS A 69 -2.97 5.22 7.75
N VAL A 70 -1.95 4.38 7.67
CA VAL A 70 -2.07 2.93 7.93
C VAL A 70 -1.37 2.57 9.23
N SER A 71 -1.85 1.52 9.88
CA SER A 71 -1.17 0.83 10.96
C SER A 71 -0.49 -0.40 10.40
N VAL A 72 0.75 -0.66 10.80
CA VAL A 72 1.52 -1.83 10.38
C VAL A 72 1.95 -2.58 11.63
N VAL A 73 1.49 -3.81 11.78
CA VAL A 73 1.92 -4.72 12.84
C VAL A 73 2.88 -5.73 12.22
N ILE A 74 4.04 -5.89 12.86
CA ILE A 74 5.13 -6.75 12.38
C ILE A 74 5.28 -7.91 13.36
N ASN A 75 5.04 -9.12 12.87
CA ASN A 75 5.25 -10.39 13.56
C ASN A 75 6.31 -11.21 12.81
N PRO A 76 6.95 -12.21 13.44
CA PRO A 76 7.83 -13.13 12.72
C PRO A 76 7.11 -13.82 11.55
N GLY A 77 7.54 -13.54 10.32
CA GLY A 77 6.96 -14.11 9.09
C GLY A 77 5.62 -13.51 8.65
N GLU A 78 5.09 -12.50 9.34
CA GLU A 78 3.78 -11.91 9.04
C GLU A 78 3.80 -10.38 9.19
N ILE A 79 3.18 -9.69 8.24
CA ILE A 79 2.94 -8.25 8.30
C ILE A 79 1.44 -8.01 8.10
N LEU A 80 0.80 -7.40 9.09
CA LEU A 80 -0.60 -7.00 9.01
C LEU A 80 -0.70 -5.48 8.79
N ILE A 81 -1.31 -5.09 7.67
CA ILE A 81 -1.56 -3.69 7.32
C ILE A 81 -3.05 -3.40 7.46
N THR A 82 -3.39 -2.44 8.31
CA THR A 82 -4.78 -1.98 8.52
C THR A 82 -4.87 -0.47 8.37
N LEU A 83 -6.07 0.05 8.11
CA LEU A 83 -6.28 1.49 8.22
C LEU A 83 -6.13 1.93 9.66
N LYS A 84 -5.43 3.05 9.89
CA LYS A 84 -5.44 3.69 11.21
C LYS A 84 -6.82 4.29 11.43
N GLN A 85 -7.54 3.81 12.43
CA GLN A 85 -8.80 4.42 12.82
C GLN A 85 -8.54 5.84 13.33
N LEU A 86 -9.27 6.82 12.79
CA LEU A 86 -9.35 8.15 13.37
C LEU A 86 -10.20 8.00 14.64
N CYS A 87 -9.58 8.21 15.80
CA CYS A 87 -10.32 8.47 17.04
C CYS A 87 -11.08 9.79 16.92
#